data_AF-W2K1W3-F1
#
_entry.id   AF-W2K1W3-F1
#
_cell.length_a   1.000
_cell.length_b   1.000
_cell.length_c   1.000
_cell.angle_alpha   90.00
_cell.angle_beta   90.00
_cell.angle_gamma   90.00
#
_symmetry.space_group_name_H-M   'P 1'
#
loop_
_entity.id
_entity.type
_entity.pdbx_description
1 polymer ?
#
loop_
_entity_poly.entity_id
_entity_poly.type
_entity_poly.pdbx_seq_one_letter_code
_entity_poly.pdbx_strand_id
1 'polypeptide(L)'
;MQPIVKATVGERDSSGDSLDPFVAGGTSFQDILEKIWDQFSFHVKGRAVKSDGAWAVEPAAIDSWSKFMVFKVKKHIIDSSKSDEDWNAWLQSMHDKTVTLLIYDYGVGLGRKQDRQAFQKDCILPVETDRAGAAAEVTLREVVGRLQDLWGATYTGKAVVWR
;
A
#
# COMPACT_ATOMS: atom_id res chain seq x y z
N MET A 1 -0.69 -11.59 15.21
CA MET A 1 -1.62 -11.06 14.19
C MET A 1 -1.50 -11.88 12.92
N GLN A 2 -2.56 -11.93 12.10
CA GLN A 2 -2.60 -12.60 10.80
C GLN A 2 -2.71 -11.53 9.70
N PRO A 3 -1.61 -11.18 9.00
CA PRO A 3 -1.63 -10.14 7.99
C PRO A 3 -2.21 -10.63 6.66
N ILE A 4 -2.96 -9.77 5.98
CA ILE A 4 -3.50 -10.00 4.65
C ILE A 4 -3.29 -8.73 3.81
N VAL A 5 -2.60 -8.87 2.68
CA VAL A 5 -2.40 -7.79 1.71
C VAL A 5 -3.56 -7.78 0.72
N LYS A 6 -4.14 -6.61 0.49
CA LYS A 6 -5.30 -6.39 -0.37
C LYS A 6 -5.04 -5.24 -1.32
N ALA A 7 -5.62 -5.31 -2.50
CA ALA A 7 -5.55 -4.25 -3.49
C ALA A 7 -6.54 -3.10 -3.24
N THR A 8 -7.61 -3.36 -2.48
CA THR A 8 -8.62 -2.36 -2.08
C THR A 8 -9.31 -2.74 -0.79
N VAL A 9 -9.93 -1.75 -0.15
CA VAL A 9 -10.80 -1.97 1.02
C VAL A 9 -11.97 -2.91 0.69
N GLY A 10 -12.57 -2.76 -0.51
CA GLY A 10 -13.73 -3.54 -0.94
C GLY A 10 -13.43 -4.99 -1.36
N GLU A 11 -12.17 -5.39 -1.44
CA GLU A 11 -11.80 -6.77 -1.77
C GLU A 11 -12.19 -7.75 -0.66
N ARG A 12 -12.45 -9.02 -1.01
CA ARG A 12 -12.69 -10.06 0.01
C ARG A 12 -11.36 -10.45 0.65
N ASP A 13 -11.37 -10.70 1.96
CA ASP A 13 -10.16 -11.13 2.65
C ASP A 13 -9.58 -12.44 2.10
N SER A 14 -10.44 -13.35 1.62
CA SER A 14 -10.04 -14.60 0.97
C SER A 14 -9.37 -14.43 -0.41
N SER A 15 -9.44 -13.23 -0.99
CA SER A 15 -8.80 -12.90 -2.26
C SER A 15 -7.48 -12.15 -2.06
N GLY A 16 -7.21 -11.69 -0.84
CA GLY A 16 -5.95 -11.05 -0.48
C GLY A 16 -4.84 -12.06 -0.23
N ASP A 17 -3.60 -11.60 -0.33
CA ASP A 17 -2.40 -12.40 -0.05
C ASP A 17 -2.22 -12.53 1.46
N SER A 18 -2.42 -13.75 1.98
CA SER A 18 -2.21 -14.04 3.39
C SER A 18 -0.72 -14.20 3.66
N LEU A 19 -0.21 -13.48 4.66
CA LEU A 19 1.20 -13.54 5.06
C LEU A 19 1.38 -14.39 6.31
N ASP A 20 2.64 -14.69 6.62
CA ASP A 20 2.98 -15.40 7.84
C ASP A 20 2.51 -14.64 9.10
N PRO A 21 2.09 -15.36 10.16
CA PRO A 21 1.69 -14.75 11.41
C PRO A 21 2.84 -13.91 12.00
N PHE A 22 2.51 -12.72 12.47
CA PHE A 22 3.48 -11.80 13.06
C PHE A 22 3.11 -11.41 14.48
N VAL A 23 4.09 -11.31 15.37
CA VAL A 23 3.90 -10.85 16.75
C VAL A 23 4.68 -9.57 16.94
N ALA A 24 3.96 -8.47 17.14
CA ALA A 24 4.54 -7.18 17.53
C ALA A 24 4.20 -6.93 19.00
N GLY A 25 5.22 -6.75 19.82
CA GLY A 25 5.09 -6.22 21.19
C GLY A 25 5.74 -4.85 21.28
N GLY A 26 5.31 -4.04 22.24
CA GLY A 26 5.83 -2.69 22.45
C GLY A 26 5.33 -2.12 23.78
N THR A 27 5.91 -1.01 24.21
CA THR A 27 5.47 -0.25 25.39
C THR A 27 4.36 0.76 25.04
N SER A 28 4.24 1.10 23.77
CA SER A 28 3.20 1.97 23.22
C SER A 28 2.60 1.37 21.93
N PHE A 29 1.45 1.90 21.51
CA PHE A 29 0.88 1.57 20.19
C PHE A 29 1.80 2.04 19.05
N GLN A 30 2.48 3.17 19.22
CA GLN A 30 3.45 3.69 18.25
C GLN A 30 4.60 2.69 18.02
N ASP A 31 5.16 2.10 19.09
CA ASP A 31 6.23 1.08 18.97
C ASP A 31 5.75 -0.12 18.14
N ILE A 32 4.47 -0.49 18.30
CA ILE A 32 3.86 -1.59 17.56
C ILE A 32 3.67 -1.20 16.09
N LEU A 33 3.20 0.02 15.81
CA LEU A 33 3.08 0.53 14.45
C LEU A 33 4.42 0.56 13.72
N GLU A 34 5.48 0.98 14.40
CA GLU A 34 6.85 1.00 13.87
C GLU A 34 7.32 -0.41 13.49
N LYS A 35 7.12 -1.40 14.37
CA LYS A 35 7.47 -2.79 14.06
C LYS A 35 6.66 -3.38 12.90
N ILE A 36 5.38 -3.03 12.82
CA ILE A 36 4.53 -3.46 11.70
C ILE A 36 4.98 -2.77 10.40
N TRP A 37 5.36 -1.50 10.47
CA TRP A 37 5.92 -0.75 9.33
C TRP A 37 7.21 -1.40 8.84
N ASP A 38 8.18 -1.66 9.71
CA ASP A 38 9.45 -2.30 9.35
C ASP A 38 9.22 -3.66 8.70
N GLN A 39 8.24 -4.41 9.21
CA GLN A 39 7.94 -5.75 8.73
C GLN A 39 7.16 -5.78 7.41
N PHE A 40 6.33 -4.78 7.11
CA PHE A 40 5.38 -4.88 5.99
C PHE A 40 5.33 -3.69 5.03
N SER A 41 6.13 -2.63 5.25
CA SER A 41 6.16 -1.45 4.38
C SER A 41 6.52 -1.79 2.92
N PHE A 42 7.30 -2.83 2.68
CA PHE A 42 7.63 -3.27 1.31
C PHE A 42 6.44 -3.84 0.53
N HIS A 43 5.30 -4.12 1.18
CA HIS A 43 4.07 -4.54 0.50
C HIS A 43 3.23 -3.36 0.00
N VAL A 44 3.51 -2.12 0.43
CA VAL A 44 2.80 -0.94 -0.04
C VAL A 44 3.56 -0.23 -1.16
N LYS A 45 2.80 0.36 -2.09
CA LYS A 45 3.33 0.91 -3.36
C LYS A 45 3.28 2.44 -3.42
N GLY A 46 2.80 3.08 -2.37
CA GLY A 46 2.52 4.52 -2.30
C GLY A 46 1.05 4.78 -2.04
N ARG A 47 0.69 5.97 -1.56
CA ARG A 47 -0.69 6.30 -1.17
C ARG A 47 -1.43 6.92 -2.35
N ALA A 48 -2.58 6.36 -2.69
CA ALA A 48 -3.49 7.00 -3.63
C ALA A 48 -4.16 8.21 -2.96
N VAL A 49 -3.97 9.38 -3.55
CA VAL A 49 -4.60 10.64 -3.11
C VAL A 49 -5.32 11.27 -4.29
N LYS A 50 -6.51 11.82 -4.02
CA LYS A 50 -7.27 12.58 -5.01
C LYS A 50 -7.34 14.04 -4.57
N SER A 51 -6.77 14.91 -5.38
CA SER A 51 -6.75 16.36 -5.16
C SER A 51 -7.26 17.04 -6.42
N ASP A 52 -8.24 17.95 -6.28
CA ASP A 52 -8.85 18.69 -7.38
C ASP A 52 -9.31 17.83 -8.57
N GLY A 53 -9.80 16.63 -8.27
CA GLY A 53 -10.31 15.69 -9.26
C GLY A 53 -9.25 14.82 -9.93
N ALA A 54 -7.96 15.12 -9.76
CA ALA A 54 -6.84 14.33 -10.28
C ALA A 54 -6.33 13.33 -9.23
N TRP A 55 -5.96 12.14 -9.69
CA TRP A 55 -5.27 11.16 -8.87
C TRP A 55 -3.76 11.42 -8.83
N ALA A 56 -3.15 11.18 -7.68
CA ALA A 56 -1.72 11.23 -7.46
C ALA A 56 -1.28 10.07 -6.56
N VAL A 57 0.02 9.76 -6.61
CA VAL A 57 0.68 8.78 -5.75
C VAL A 57 1.62 9.54 -4.82
N GLU A 58 1.34 9.52 -3.53
CA GLU A 58 2.29 10.00 -2.52
C GLU A 58 3.22 8.85 -2.09
N PRO A 59 4.49 9.11 -1.76
CA PRO A 59 5.36 8.11 -1.16
C PRO A 59 4.74 7.55 0.13
N ALA A 60 4.90 6.24 0.35
CA ALA A 60 4.53 5.66 1.63
C ALA A 60 5.54 6.11 2.69
N ALA A 61 5.03 6.58 3.82
CA ALA A 61 5.84 7.00 4.96
C ALA A 61 5.19 6.55 6.27
N ILE A 62 5.99 6.41 7.31
CA ILE A 62 5.54 5.85 8.59
C ILE A 62 4.45 6.70 9.27
N ASP A 63 4.51 8.02 9.09
CA ASP A 63 3.51 8.98 9.55
C ASP A 63 2.11 8.75 8.94
N SER A 64 2.08 8.21 7.72
CA SER A 64 0.87 7.87 6.99
C SER A 64 0.52 6.38 7.08
N TRP A 65 1.21 5.59 7.89
CA TRP A 65 1.03 4.14 7.95
C TRP A 65 -0.39 3.71 8.35
N SER A 66 -1.03 4.48 9.23
CA SER A 66 -2.45 4.30 9.59
C SER A 66 -3.41 4.42 8.39
N LYS A 67 -2.98 5.04 7.29
CA LYS A 67 -3.73 5.12 6.03
C LYS A 67 -3.56 3.91 5.12
N PHE A 68 -2.66 2.99 5.47
CA PHE A 68 -2.42 1.77 4.69
C PHE A 68 -2.95 0.53 5.34
N MET A 69 -3.14 0.55 6.66
CA MET A 69 -3.51 -0.64 7.40
C MET A 69 -4.75 -0.45 8.25
N VAL A 70 -5.44 -1.54 8.52
CA VAL A 70 -6.59 -1.59 9.41
C VAL A 70 -6.55 -2.88 10.22
N PHE A 71 -6.75 -2.77 11.54
CA PHE A 71 -6.97 -3.93 12.38
C PHE A 71 -8.42 -4.40 12.26
N LYS A 72 -8.59 -5.72 12.18
CA LYS A 72 -9.90 -6.37 12.14
C LYS A 72 -9.95 -7.49 13.16
N VAL A 73 -11.01 -7.49 13.96
CA VAL A 73 -11.31 -8.54 14.93
C VAL A 73 -12.63 -9.17 14.54
N LYS A 74 -12.63 -10.47 14.23
CA LYS A 74 -13.80 -11.19 13.70
C LYS A 74 -14.36 -10.49 12.46
N LYS A 75 -15.49 -9.79 12.59
CA LYS A 75 -16.14 -9.06 11.49
C LYS A 75 -16.04 -7.54 11.62
N HIS A 76 -15.32 -7.03 12.62
CA HIS A 76 -15.34 -5.61 12.99
C HIS A 76 -14.00 -4.97 12.69
N ILE A 77 -14.05 -3.88 11.92
CA ILE A 77 -12.91 -2.99 11.68
C ILE A 77 -12.72 -2.12 12.92
N ILE A 78 -11.48 -1.97 13.35
CA ILE A 78 -11.10 -1.11 14.47
C ILE A 78 -10.85 0.29 13.92
N ASP A 79 -11.47 1.28 14.56
CA ASP A 79 -11.29 2.68 14.24
C ASP A 79 -9.84 3.11 14.54
N SER A 80 -9.19 3.72 13.55
CA SER A 80 -7.82 4.20 13.65
C SER A 80 -7.70 5.58 14.32
N SER A 81 -8.82 6.25 14.60
CA SER A 81 -8.86 7.60 15.20
C SER A 81 -8.92 7.62 16.74
N LYS A 82 -8.70 6.46 17.37
CA LYS A 82 -8.65 6.30 18.83
C LYS A 82 -7.54 7.14 19.46
N SER A 83 -7.76 7.57 20.69
CA SER A 83 -6.68 8.14 21.50
C SER A 83 -5.66 7.06 21.90
N ASP A 84 -4.48 7.49 22.35
CA ASP A 84 -3.45 6.56 22.79
C ASP A 84 -3.89 5.72 24.00
N GLU A 85 -4.69 6.29 24.91
CA GLU A 85 -5.25 5.56 26.05
C GLU A 85 -6.20 4.45 25.58
N ASP A 86 -7.06 4.75 24.61
CA ASP A 86 -7.98 3.79 24.01
C ASP A 86 -7.23 2.68 23.25
N TRP A 87 -6.13 3.03 22.58
CA TRP A 87 -5.26 2.06 21.93
C TRP A 87 -4.59 1.13 22.94
N ASN A 88 -4.05 1.67 24.04
CA ASN A 88 -3.41 0.89 25.08
C ASN A 88 -4.40 -0.06 25.77
N ALA A 89 -5.61 0.41 26.08
CA ALA A 89 -6.67 -0.43 26.62
C ALA A 89 -7.09 -1.54 25.63
N TRP A 90 -7.18 -1.20 24.34
CA TRP A 90 -7.48 -2.17 23.29
C TRP A 90 -6.37 -3.23 23.15
N LEU A 91 -5.10 -2.83 23.15
CA LEU A 91 -3.95 -3.75 23.08
C LEU A 91 -3.96 -4.74 24.24
N GLN A 92 -4.20 -4.27 25.47
CA GLN A 92 -4.34 -5.15 26.64
C GLN A 92 -5.49 -6.14 26.48
N SER A 93 -6.62 -5.71 25.91
CA SER A 93 -7.76 -6.61 25.65
C SER A 93 -7.49 -7.68 24.57
N MET A 94 -6.42 -7.50 23.78
CA MET A 94 -6.04 -8.34 22.65
C MET A 94 -4.77 -9.16 22.88
N HIS A 95 -4.12 -9.09 24.05
CA HIS A 95 -2.82 -9.73 24.32
C HIS A 95 -2.76 -11.23 23.96
N ASP A 96 -3.85 -11.97 24.19
CA ASP A 96 -3.96 -13.41 23.87
C ASP A 96 -4.85 -13.71 22.66
N LYS A 97 -5.17 -12.68 21.85
CA LYS A 97 -6.09 -12.82 20.71
C LYS A 97 -5.36 -12.63 19.40
N THR A 98 -5.74 -13.46 18.43
CA THR A 98 -5.30 -13.26 17.05
C THR A 98 -6.15 -12.18 16.39
N VAL A 99 -5.52 -11.05 16.09
CA VAL A 99 -6.10 -9.96 15.29
C VAL A 99 -5.70 -10.13 13.82
N THR A 100 -6.61 -9.86 12.89
CA THR A 100 -6.28 -9.77 11.46
C THR A 100 -5.77 -8.38 11.15
N LEU A 101 -4.64 -8.28 10.47
CA LEU A 101 -4.10 -7.01 9.97
C LEU A 101 -4.39 -6.95 8.47
N LEU A 102 -5.20 -6.00 8.02
CA LEU A 102 -5.42 -5.76 6.60
C LEU A 102 -4.46 -4.67 6.13
N ILE A 103 -3.69 -4.93 5.08
CA ILE A 103 -2.72 -3.99 4.49
C ILE A 103 -3.17 -3.71 3.06
N TYR A 104 -3.25 -2.44 2.68
CA TYR A 104 -3.72 -2.01 1.36
C TYR A 104 -2.57 -1.46 0.54
N ASP A 105 -2.36 -2.00 -0.66
CA ASP A 105 -1.22 -1.64 -1.53
C ASP A 105 -1.11 -0.13 -1.82
N TYR A 106 -2.25 0.54 -2.04
CA TYR A 106 -2.34 1.99 -2.24
C TYR A 106 -3.08 2.75 -1.14
N GLY A 107 -3.27 2.10 0.01
CA GLY A 107 -3.96 2.64 1.15
C GLY A 107 -5.48 2.60 1.09
N VAL A 108 -6.11 3.03 2.18
CA VAL A 108 -7.56 2.92 2.43
C VAL A 108 -8.41 3.84 1.56
N GLY A 109 -7.79 4.80 0.86
CA GLY A 109 -8.49 5.76 -0.02
C GLY A 109 -9.16 5.11 -1.23
N LEU A 110 -8.68 3.95 -1.67
CA LEU A 110 -9.27 3.19 -2.78
C LEU A 110 -10.39 2.27 -2.27
N GLY A 111 -11.52 2.87 -1.90
CA GLY A 111 -12.69 2.15 -1.41
C GLY A 111 -13.49 1.43 -2.50
N ARG A 112 -13.65 2.08 -3.68
CA ARG A 112 -14.48 1.55 -4.78
C ARG A 112 -13.61 0.98 -5.88
N LYS A 113 -14.11 -0.09 -6.52
CA LYS A 113 -13.47 -0.68 -7.70
C LYS A 113 -13.28 0.32 -8.83
N GLN A 114 -14.23 1.24 -9.04
CA GLN A 114 -14.15 2.30 -10.05
C GLN A 114 -13.03 3.29 -9.75
N ASP A 115 -12.89 3.72 -8.50
CA ASP A 115 -11.83 4.65 -8.08
C ASP A 115 -10.46 4.01 -8.29
N ARG A 116 -10.29 2.71 -7.98
CA ARG A 116 -9.06 1.97 -8.29
C ARG A 116 -8.78 1.92 -9.78
N GLN A 117 -9.80 1.66 -10.62
CA GLN A 117 -9.60 1.62 -12.07
C GLN A 117 -9.18 2.99 -12.63
N ALA A 118 -9.81 4.07 -12.16
CA ALA A 118 -9.42 5.43 -12.53
C ALA A 118 -8.00 5.76 -12.06
N PHE A 119 -7.68 5.50 -10.80
CA PHE A 119 -6.34 5.67 -10.24
C PHE A 119 -5.28 4.87 -11.02
N GLN A 120 -5.56 3.61 -11.33
CA GLN A 120 -4.64 2.79 -12.12
C GLN A 120 -4.40 3.38 -13.50
N LYS A 121 -5.45 3.82 -14.18
CA LYS A 121 -5.34 4.45 -15.49
C LYS A 121 -4.54 5.76 -15.43
N ASP A 122 -4.79 6.58 -14.42
CA ASP A 122 -4.24 7.93 -14.35
C ASP A 122 -2.80 7.95 -13.81
N CYS A 123 -2.43 7.01 -12.94
CA CYS A 123 -1.16 7.06 -12.22
C CYS A 123 -0.23 5.85 -12.42
N ILE A 124 -0.75 4.68 -12.79
CA ILE A 124 0.02 3.42 -12.74
C ILE A 124 0.24 2.83 -14.14
N LEU A 125 -0.77 2.87 -15.00
CA LEU A 125 -0.70 2.29 -16.32
C LEU A 125 0.13 3.17 -17.27
N PRO A 126 0.89 2.56 -18.19
CA PRO A 126 1.56 3.27 -19.27
C PRO A 126 0.60 4.15 -20.07
N VAL A 127 1.05 5.36 -20.45
CA VAL A 127 0.26 6.30 -21.28
C VAL A 127 -0.12 5.66 -22.61
N GLU A 128 0.82 4.94 -23.22
CA GLU A 128 0.55 4.12 -24.39
C GLU A 128 0.77 2.64 -24.10
N THR A 129 -0.25 1.85 -24.44
CA THR A 129 -0.20 0.39 -24.40
C THR A 129 -0.39 -0.17 -25.81
N ASP A 130 0.29 -1.27 -26.12
CA ASP A 130 0.08 -1.98 -27.38
C ASP A 130 -1.29 -2.70 -27.39
N ARG A 131 -1.61 -3.38 -28.50
CA ARG A 131 -2.89 -4.13 -28.63
C ARG A 131 -3.06 -5.24 -27.58
N ALA A 132 -2.00 -5.68 -26.91
CA ALA A 132 -2.03 -6.68 -25.85
C ALA A 132 -2.05 -6.07 -24.43
N GLY A 133 -2.01 -4.74 -24.31
CA GLY A 133 -1.99 -4.04 -23.03
C GLY A 133 -0.61 -3.93 -22.38
N ALA A 134 0.47 -4.32 -23.09
CA ALA A 134 1.83 -4.10 -22.62
C ALA A 134 2.23 -2.64 -22.82
N ALA A 135 3.16 -2.12 -22.01
CA ALA A 135 3.71 -0.79 -22.21
C ALA A 135 4.28 -0.70 -23.64
N ALA A 136 3.79 0.26 -24.43
CA ALA A 136 4.36 0.51 -25.74
C ALA A 136 5.84 0.87 -25.60
N GLU A 137 6.64 0.54 -26.61
CA GLU A 137 8.09 0.78 -26.59
C GLU A 137 8.42 2.26 -26.34
N VAL A 138 7.58 3.17 -26.84
CA VAL A 138 7.71 4.61 -26.59
C VAL A 138 7.58 4.95 -25.10
N THR A 139 6.61 4.37 -24.39
CA THR A 139 6.45 4.58 -22.95
C THR A 139 7.65 4.04 -22.16
N LEU A 140 8.19 2.88 -22.56
CA LEU A 140 9.40 2.34 -21.94
C LEU A 140 10.62 3.24 -22.15
N ARG A 141 10.78 3.79 -23.37
CA ARG A 141 11.87 4.73 -23.69
C ARG A 141 11.73 6.04 -22.92
N GLU A 142 10.52 6.56 -22.75
CA GLU A 142 10.25 7.75 -21.94
C GLU A 142 10.59 7.52 -20.46
N VAL A 143 10.19 6.37 -19.89
CA VAL A 143 10.54 6.01 -18.52
C VAL A 143 12.06 5.90 -18.36
N VAL A 144 12.75 5.20 -19.28
CA VAL A 144 14.22 5.11 -19.27
C VAL A 144 14.85 6.51 -19.34
N GLY A 145 14.34 7.40 -20.21
CA GLY A 145 14.79 8.79 -20.31
C GLY A 145 14.65 9.54 -18.99
N ARG A 146 13.50 9.45 -18.32
CA ARG A 146 13.29 10.08 -17.00
C ARG A 146 14.23 9.53 -15.93
N LEU A 147 14.50 8.23 -15.93
CA LEU A 147 15.43 7.61 -14.99
C LEU A 147 16.89 8.04 -15.28
N GLN A 148 17.24 8.20 -16.55
CA GLN A 148 18.54 8.75 -16.97
C GLN A 148 18.69 10.22 -16.59
N ASP A 149 17.64 11.03 -16.71
CA ASP A 149 17.67 12.43 -16.26
C ASP A 149 17.83 12.53 -14.74
N LEU A 150 17.16 11.64 -13.98
CA LEU A 150 17.21 11.65 -12.52
C LEU A 150 18.56 11.18 -11.96
N TRP A 151 19.15 10.13 -12.55
CA TRP A 151 20.37 9.50 -12.02
C TRP A 151 21.63 9.78 -12.83
N GLY A 152 21.51 10.37 -14.03
CA GLY A 152 22.64 10.76 -14.87
C GLY A 152 23.67 9.64 -15.02
N ALA A 153 24.90 9.93 -14.59
CA ALA A 153 26.04 9.01 -14.72
C ALA A 153 25.97 7.74 -13.84
N THR A 154 25.05 7.66 -12.86
CA THR A 154 24.88 6.46 -12.02
C THR A 154 23.81 5.50 -12.55
N TYR A 155 23.11 5.87 -13.62
CA TYR A 155 22.15 5.00 -14.28
C TYR A 155 22.87 3.86 -15.04
N THR A 156 22.67 2.62 -14.60
CA THR A 156 23.29 1.41 -15.20
C THR A 156 22.30 0.54 -15.98
N GLY A 157 21.05 1.01 -16.14
CA GLY A 157 20.01 0.27 -16.85
C GLY A 157 20.34 0.13 -18.34
N LYS A 158 20.30 -1.10 -18.86
CA LYS A 158 20.37 -1.34 -20.31
C LYS A 158 18.98 -1.08 -20.91
N ALA A 159 18.89 -0.25 -21.94
CA ALA A 159 17.68 -0.10 -22.73
C ALA A 159 17.34 -1.47 -23.36
N VAL A 160 16.33 -2.15 -22.84
CA VAL A 160 15.85 -3.40 -23.42
C VAL A 160 15.03 -3.02 -24.65
N VAL A 161 15.67 -3.08 -25.83
CA VAL A 161 14.99 -2.94 -27.12
C VAL A 161 14.48 -4.33 -27.49
N TRP A 162 13.17 -4.54 -27.37
CA TRP A 162 12.52 -5.71 -27.96
C TRP A 162 12.43 -5.47 -29.48
N ARG A 163 13.18 -6.26 -30.26
CA ARG A 163 13.05 -6.32 -31.73
C ARG A 163 12.14 -7.46 -32.12
#